data_AF-A0A835TYQ8-F1
#
_entry.id   AF-A0A835TYQ8-F1
#
_cell.length_a   1.000
_cell.length_b   1.000
_cell.length_c   1.000
_cell.angle_alpha   90.00
_cell.angle_beta   90.00
_cell.angle_gamma   90.00
#
_symmetry.space_group_name_H-M   'P 1'
#
loop_
_entity.id
_entity.type
_entity.pdbx_description
1 polymer ?
#
loop_
_entity_poly.entity_id
_entity_poly.type
_entity_poly.pdbx_seq_one_letter_code
_entity_poly.pdbx_strand_id
1 'polypeptide(L)'
;ISNAAWHTLYLALPPPVPARRLLLEQRLLNPESGSALRAAPLHQSHFSSSSSSLPPLLHLPQTCGHLRRAGQLRPAWLRGPGRAGVRTASRGAGMETESTPYEVSEHIPMEGPLQTFIHVCHENGQWMSQLPEKLWDIPLYNLALPGSHDTMTYCLDKSSAVSGNESKLVKFLNKCLPCIVHPIIMKWSITQVLTVTEQLEAGVRYLDFRIAHKANDPSMNLYFVHMVYTTVTVQDILWEILRWLETHPREVVIIACRNFDGLTKRLHNHLVACIKEIFQCKLCPRYVVPTLRTMWHLGHQVIVSYEEEVELGKHCELWPPIPYWWGNKTSTRALIRYLERMKRMGRPGKFFVAGINLTENLRYILVHPFGSLKKMTLQSLPCLKIWIKQQYPGPKKKCINIIAGDFIGNNDFVKDVIELNTKINPPLHCQSEMEQIALDS
;
A
#
# COMPACT_ATOMS: atom_id res chain seq x y z
N ILE A 1 -9.68 -34.04 -6.79
CA ILE A 1 -10.01 -33.79 -5.37
C ILE A 1 -11.46 -34.21 -5.18
N SER A 2 -11.76 -35.21 -4.34
CA SER A 2 -13.17 -35.64 -4.16
C SER A 2 -13.94 -34.60 -3.34
N ASN A 3 -15.21 -34.37 -3.70
CA ASN A 3 -16.13 -33.48 -2.98
C ASN A 3 -16.29 -33.84 -1.49
N ALA A 4 -15.94 -35.06 -1.08
CA ALA A 4 -16.20 -35.59 0.26
C ALA A 4 -15.40 -34.91 1.39
N ALA A 5 -14.10 -34.65 1.17
CA ALA A 5 -13.28 -33.97 2.17
C ALA A 5 -13.73 -32.50 2.39
N TRP A 6 -14.19 -31.85 1.31
CA TRP A 6 -14.73 -30.49 1.34
C TRP A 6 -16.10 -30.42 2.02
N HIS A 7 -16.96 -31.40 1.75
CA HIS A 7 -18.28 -31.48 2.36
C HIS A 7 -18.17 -31.69 3.89
N THR A 8 -17.19 -32.49 4.32
CA THR A 8 -16.90 -32.71 5.75
C THR A 8 -16.46 -31.43 6.44
N LEU A 9 -15.64 -30.62 5.77
CA LEU A 9 -15.18 -29.34 6.31
C LEU A 9 -16.30 -28.28 6.40
N TYR A 10 -17.19 -28.26 5.41
CA TYR A 10 -18.37 -27.37 5.38
C TYR A 10 -19.37 -27.72 6.49
N LEU A 11 -19.60 -29.01 6.74
CA LEU A 11 -20.53 -29.49 7.76
C LEU A 11 -20.01 -29.33 9.19
N ALA A 12 -18.70 -29.17 9.39
CA ALA A 12 -18.07 -29.01 10.70
C ALA A 12 -18.16 -27.58 11.27
N LEU A 13 -18.73 -26.61 10.54
CA LEU A 13 -18.88 -25.24 11.02
C LEU A 13 -20.09 -25.09 11.96
N PRO A 14 -19.95 -24.40 13.11
CA PRO A 14 -21.09 -24.07 13.95
C PRO A 14 -22.08 -23.15 13.20
N PRO A 15 -23.40 -23.25 13.48
CA PRO A 15 -24.39 -22.38 12.88
C PRO A 15 -24.12 -20.91 13.23
N PRO A 16 -24.56 -19.96 12.38
CA PRO A 16 -24.21 -18.56 12.52
C PRO A 16 -24.66 -18.00 13.88
N VAL A 17 -23.73 -17.37 14.61
CA VAL A 17 -24.05 -16.57 15.79
C VAL A 17 -24.84 -15.34 15.33
N PRO A 18 -26.01 -15.03 15.92
CA PRO A 18 -26.79 -13.87 15.53
C PRO A 18 -25.98 -12.57 15.63
N ALA A 19 -26.12 -11.69 14.63
CA ALA A 19 -25.37 -10.45 14.47
C ALA A 19 -25.37 -9.49 15.68
N ARG A 20 -26.24 -9.72 16.68
CA ARG A 20 -26.25 -8.96 17.94
C ARG A 20 -24.99 -9.12 18.78
N ARG A 21 -24.27 -10.25 18.69
CA ARG A 21 -23.10 -10.51 19.55
C ARG A 21 -21.84 -9.76 19.11
N LEU A 22 -21.65 -9.55 17.80
CA LEU A 22 -20.52 -8.80 17.22
C LEU A 22 -20.67 -7.26 17.35
N LEU A 23 -21.91 -6.76 17.47
CA LEU A 23 -22.16 -5.33 17.69
C LEU A 23 -21.82 -4.85 19.12
N LEU A 24 -21.80 -5.76 20.11
CA LEU A 24 -21.41 -5.42 21.48
C LEU A 24 -19.89 -5.26 21.63
N GLU A 25 -19.09 -6.09 20.94
CA GLU A 25 -17.62 -5.97 20.99
C GLU A 25 -17.11 -4.72 20.25
N GLN A 26 -17.80 -4.23 19.21
CA GLN A 26 -17.44 -2.97 18.54
C GLN A 26 -17.87 -1.71 19.32
N ARG A 27 -18.86 -1.79 20.23
CA ARG A 27 -19.25 -0.66 21.09
C ARG A 27 -18.27 -0.39 22.24
N LEU A 28 -17.47 -1.39 22.63
CA LEU A 28 -16.45 -1.24 23.67
C LEU A 28 -15.17 -0.56 23.16
N LEU A 29 -15.05 -0.34 21.85
CA LEU A 29 -13.89 0.28 21.19
C LEU A 29 -14.16 1.72 20.70
N ASN A 30 -15.31 2.32 21.05
CA ASN A 30 -15.65 3.71 20.70
C ASN A 30 -16.66 4.30 21.72
N PRO A 31 -16.20 4.86 22.86
CA PRO A 31 -17.09 5.41 23.88
C PRO A 31 -17.35 6.90 23.64
N GLU A 32 -17.75 7.32 22.45
CA GLU A 32 -18.29 8.68 22.26
C GLU A 32 -19.48 8.66 21.30
N SER A 33 -20.68 8.44 21.85
CA SER A 33 -21.92 9.12 21.44
C SER A 33 -23.16 8.58 22.18
N GLY A 34 -23.62 9.36 23.16
CA GLY A 34 -25.05 9.60 23.40
C GLY A 34 -25.75 8.81 24.52
N SER A 35 -26.13 9.50 25.60
CA SER A 35 -27.50 10.02 25.69
C SER A 35 -27.66 10.99 26.87
N ALA A 36 -28.26 12.14 26.56
CA ALA A 36 -28.77 13.10 27.52
C ALA A 36 -30.11 12.63 28.09
N LEU A 37 -30.32 12.80 29.40
CA LEU A 37 -31.64 12.91 30.02
C LEU A 37 -31.56 13.90 31.21
N ARG A 38 -32.45 14.90 31.13
CA ARG A 38 -32.87 15.96 32.08
C ARG A 38 -33.13 15.43 33.51
N ALA A 39 -33.19 16.19 34.61
CA ALA A 39 -32.98 17.58 35.05
C ALA A 39 -32.97 17.55 36.60
N ALA A 40 -32.26 18.43 37.32
CA ALA A 40 -32.76 19.65 38.01
C ALA A 40 -32.09 19.72 39.43
N PRO A 41 -32.14 20.85 40.16
CA PRO A 41 -31.00 21.71 40.48
C PRO A 41 -30.54 21.61 41.95
N LEU A 42 -29.42 22.24 42.32
CA LEU A 42 -29.23 22.96 43.59
C LEU A 42 -27.86 23.67 43.67
N HIS A 43 -27.96 24.92 44.14
CA HIS A 43 -26.99 25.82 44.77
C HIS A 43 -25.79 26.44 44.04
N GLN A 44 -25.94 27.77 43.92
CA GLN A 44 -24.91 28.80 43.81
C GLN A 44 -23.88 28.71 44.93
N SER A 45 -22.61 28.95 44.58
CA SER A 45 -21.73 29.80 45.38
C SER A 45 -20.68 30.44 44.46
N HIS A 46 -20.63 31.78 44.54
CA HIS A 46 -19.62 32.66 43.97
C HIS A 46 -18.19 32.21 44.30
N PHE A 47 -17.21 32.50 43.43
CA PHE A 47 -16.07 33.39 43.74
C PHE A 47 -15.21 33.68 42.49
N SER A 48 -15.04 34.98 42.28
CA SER A 48 -14.08 35.80 41.50
C SER A 48 -12.86 35.19 40.77
N SER A 49 -12.75 35.60 39.50
CA SER A 49 -11.60 36.22 38.81
C SER A 49 -10.17 36.12 39.37
N SER A 50 -9.23 35.68 38.52
CA SER A 50 -7.96 36.41 38.30
C SER A 50 -7.26 35.97 37.01
N SER A 51 -6.82 36.98 36.28
CA SER A 51 -6.01 37.01 35.07
C SER A 51 -4.52 36.64 35.29
N SER A 52 -3.78 36.59 34.17
CA SER A 52 -2.30 36.49 34.00
C SER A 52 -1.77 35.05 33.98
N SER A 53 -0.80 34.62 33.17
CA SER A 53 0.16 35.30 32.27
C SER A 53 0.87 34.22 31.43
N LEU A 54 1.20 34.54 30.18
CA LEU A 54 2.10 33.79 29.29
C LEU A 54 3.55 33.85 29.78
N PRO A 55 4.36 32.81 29.51
CA PRO A 55 5.79 32.96 29.27
C PRO A 55 6.25 32.35 27.91
N PRO A 56 7.51 32.62 27.48
CA PRO A 56 7.77 33.09 26.12
C PRO A 56 8.26 32.03 25.11
N LEU A 57 8.22 32.46 23.85
CA LEU A 57 8.82 31.89 22.65
C LEU A 57 10.28 31.47 22.88
N LEU A 58 10.59 30.21 22.55
CA LEU A 58 11.96 29.71 22.40
C LEU A 58 12.42 29.83 20.95
N HIS A 59 13.61 30.40 20.81
CA HIS A 59 14.35 30.68 19.59
C HIS A 59 14.61 29.43 18.72
N LEU A 60 14.40 29.58 17.41
CA LEU A 60 15.01 28.74 16.37
C LEU A 60 16.51 29.05 16.24
N PRO A 61 17.38 28.04 16.04
CA PRO A 61 18.66 28.26 15.40
C PRO A 61 18.50 28.28 13.87
N GLN A 62 19.10 29.30 13.29
CA GLN A 62 19.26 29.54 11.87
C GLN A 62 20.27 28.57 11.23
N THR A 63 19.99 28.23 9.97
CA THR A 63 20.92 28.02 8.84
C THR A 63 22.12 27.09 9.00
N CYS A 64 22.17 26.04 8.18
CA CYS A 64 23.43 25.46 7.73
C CYS A 64 23.61 25.79 6.24
N GLY A 65 24.63 26.59 5.96
CA GLY A 65 24.97 27.10 4.65
C GLY A 65 25.60 26.07 3.72
N HIS A 66 25.53 26.41 2.44
CA HIS A 66 26.27 25.79 1.35
C HIS A 66 27.78 25.71 1.62
N LEU A 67 28.36 24.53 1.37
CA LEU A 67 29.76 24.41 0.98
C LEU A 67 29.87 23.40 -0.18
N ARG A 68 30.33 23.90 -1.33
CA ARG A 68 30.74 23.10 -2.50
C ARG A 68 32.27 22.98 -2.51
N ARG A 69 32.72 21.74 -2.84
CA ARG A 69 34.02 21.32 -3.43
C ARG A 69 35.26 21.48 -2.52
N ALA A 70 36.28 20.61 -2.56
CA ALA A 70 36.73 19.56 -3.48
C ALA A 70 37.59 18.52 -2.73
N GLY A 71 37.88 17.36 -3.33
CA GLY A 71 39.02 16.52 -2.92
C GLY A 71 38.79 15.02 -3.12
N GLN A 72 39.33 14.49 -4.21
CA GLN A 72 39.51 13.06 -4.46
C GLN A 72 40.24 12.37 -3.30
N LEU A 73 39.97 11.07 -3.08
CA LEU A 73 40.97 10.00 -2.95
C LEU A 73 40.25 8.64 -2.85
N ARG A 74 40.51 7.75 -3.81
CA ARG A 74 40.24 6.30 -3.75
C ARG A 74 41.52 5.59 -3.29
N PRO A 75 41.45 4.47 -2.56
CA PRO A 75 42.54 3.50 -2.53
C PRO A 75 42.25 2.30 -3.45
N ALA A 76 43.25 1.93 -4.23
CA ALA A 76 43.32 0.69 -5.03
C ALA A 76 44.55 -0.11 -4.58
N TRP A 77 44.38 -1.42 -4.38
CA TRP A 77 45.39 -2.47 -4.18
C TRP A 77 44.69 -3.78 -4.59
N LEU A 78 45.19 -4.71 -5.42
CA LEU A 78 46.51 -5.07 -5.94
C LEU A 78 46.38 -5.71 -7.33
N ARG A 79 47.40 -5.53 -8.19
CA ARG A 79 47.61 -6.25 -9.46
C ARG A 79 48.69 -7.33 -9.29
N GLY A 80 48.48 -8.46 -9.98
CA GLY A 80 49.50 -9.20 -10.76
C GLY A 80 50.51 -10.07 -9.99
N PRO A 81 51.09 -11.10 -10.64
CA PRO A 81 51.84 -10.90 -11.89
C PRO A 81 51.48 -11.89 -13.03
N GLY A 82 51.89 -11.55 -14.25
CA GLY A 82 51.75 -12.39 -15.45
C GLY A 82 53.10 -12.85 -16.02
N ARG A 83 53.07 -13.58 -17.15
CA ARG A 83 54.05 -13.51 -18.25
C ARG A 83 53.72 -14.46 -19.42
N ALA A 84 53.84 -13.88 -20.62
CA ALA A 84 54.42 -14.41 -21.87
C ALA A 84 53.74 -15.62 -22.57
N GLY A 85 53.67 -15.72 -23.90
CA GLY A 85 54.13 -14.89 -25.01
C GLY A 85 54.07 -15.72 -26.32
N VAL A 86 54.37 -15.06 -27.44
CA VAL A 86 54.75 -15.60 -28.76
C VAL A 86 53.65 -15.78 -29.82
N ARG A 87 53.94 -15.16 -30.97
CA ARG A 87 53.25 -15.12 -32.27
C ARG A 87 53.76 -16.26 -33.16
N THR A 88 52.97 -16.69 -34.14
CA THR A 88 53.46 -16.89 -35.53
C THR A 88 52.29 -16.86 -36.51
N ALA A 89 52.53 -16.20 -37.65
CA ALA A 89 51.66 -16.13 -38.83
C ALA A 89 52.11 -17.15 -39.88
N SER A 90 51.22 -17.57 -40.80
CA SER A 90 51.40 -17.45 -42.26
C SER A 90 50.41 -18.30 -43.08
N ARG A 91 49.92 -17.69 -44.19
CA ARG A 91 49.67 -18.19 -45.57
C ARG A 91 49.00 -19.57 -45.76
N GLY A 92 48.10 -19.82 -46.72
CA GLY A 92 47.74 -19.16 -47.98
C GLY A 92 46.73 -20.04 -48.74
N ALA A 93 46.24 -19.53 -49.87
CA ALA A 93 45.05 -19.91 -50.65
C ALA A 93 44.95 -21.33 -51.24
N GLY A 94 43.73 -21.72 -51.60
CA GLY A 94 43.36 -22.82 -52.52
C GLY A 94 41.84 -22.90 -52.70
N MET A 95 41.37 -22.90 -53.94
CA MET A 95 39.98 -22.71 -54.39
C MET A 95 39.39 -24.03 -54.97
N GLU A 96 38.05 -24.14 -55.00
CA GLU A 96 37.19 -25.05 -55.82
C GLU A 96 37.11 -26.53 -55.35
N THR A 97 35.99 -27.28 -55.34
CA THR A 97 34.75 -27.31 -56.16
C THR A 97 33.53 -27.93 -55.41
N GLU A 98 32.34 -27.56 -55.89
CA GLU A 98 30.96 -28.12 -55.82
C GLU A 98 30.64 -29.51 -55.21
N SER A 99 29.54 -29.56 -54.44
CA SER A 99 28.40 -30.50 -54.66
C SER A 99 27.15 -30.07 -53.87
N THR A 100 25.98 -30.48 -54.38
CA THR A 100 24.65 -29.83 -54.35
C THR A 100 23.69 -30.36 -53.24
N PRO A 101 22.34 -30.19 -53.28
CA PRO A 101 21.58 -29.43 -52.29
C PRO A 101 20.56 -30.25 -51.46
N TYR A 102 20.21 -29.83 -50.25
CA TYR A 102 19.04 -30.40 -49.55
C TYR A 102 18.17 -29.32 -48.87
N GLU A 103 16.98 -29.20 -49.44
CA GLU A 103 15.65 -28.84 -48.92
C GLU A 103 15.49 -27.80 -47.80
N VAL A 104 14.83 -26.71 -48.20
CA VAL A 104 14.06 -25.79 -47.34
C VAL A 104 12.75 -26.49 -46.95
N SER A 105 12.48 -26.59 -45.65
CA SER A 105 11.14 -26.96 -45.14
C SER A 105 10.57 -25.76 -44.38
N GLU A 106 9.54 -25.14 -44.95
CA GLU A 106 8.75 -24.08 -44.31
C GLU A 106 7.76 -24.65 -43.29
N HIS A 107 7.75 -24.02 -42.12
CA HIS A 107 6.63 -23.77 -41.20
C HIS A 107 5.51 -24.80 -40.99
N ILE A 108 5.34 -25.23 -39.72
CA ILE A 108 4.23 -24.79 -38.83
C ILE A 108 4.73 -24.80 -37.36
N PRO A 109 4.85 -23.67 -36.64
CA PRO A 109 5.00 -23.70 -35.19
C PRO A 109 3.61 -23.78 -34.54
N MET A 110 3.38 -24.90 -33.87
CA MET A 110 2.25 -25.16 -32.96
C MET A 110 2.10 -24.01 -31.94
N GLU A 111 0.87 -23.53 -31.77
CA GLU A 111 0.49 -22.54 -30.76
C GLU A 111 0.90 -22.99 -29.35
N GLY A 112 1.90 -22.31 -28.78
CA GLY A 112 2.20 -22.35 -27.36
C GLY A 112 1.18 -21.50 -26.57
N PRO A 113 1.04 -21.75 -25.25
CA PRO A 113 0.04 -21.08 -24.44
C PRO A 113 0.24 -19.57 -24.46
N LEU A 114 -0.83 -18.83 -24.79
CA LEU A 114 -0.93 -17.37 -24.75
C LEU A 114 -0.38 -16.82 -23.44
N GLN A 115 0.89 -16.41 -23.47
CA GLN A 115 1.50 -15.57 -22.46
C GLN A 115 0.77 -14.22 -22.58
N THR A 116 -0.22 -13.99 -21.71
CA THR A 116 -0.87 -12.69 -21.62
C THR A 116 0.19 -11.70 -21.13
N PHE A 117 0.82 -10.98 -22.06
CA PHE A 117 1.70 -9.87 -21.73
C PHE A 117 0.82 -8.83 -21.04
N ILE A 118 0.95 -8.75 -19.71
CA ILE A 118 0.44 -7.61 -18.94
C ILE A 118 1.24 -6.43 -19.46
N HIS A 119 0.59 -5.55 -20.23
CA HIS A 119 1.17 -4.27 -20.60
C HIS A 119 1.26 -3.44 -19.31
N VAL A 120 2.34 -3.61 -18.57
CA VAL A 120 2.66 -2.76 -17.43
C VAL A 120 2.90 -1.38 -18.02
N CYS A 121 1.97 -0.45 -17.80
CA CYS A 121 2.17 0.94 -18.15
C CYS A 121 3.32 1.48 -17.28
N HIS A 122 4.56 1.39 -17.77
CA HIS A 122 5.75 2.02 -17.21
C HIS A 122 5.67 3.57 -17.24
N GLU A 123 4.54 4.15 -17.65
CA GLU A 123 4.38 5.58 -17.92
C GLU A 123 4.02 6.42 -16.68
N ASN A 124 3.66 5.80 -15.55
CA ASN A 124 3.17 6.52 -14.38
C ASN A 124 4.21 6.69 -13.27
N GLY A 125 5.46 6.27 -13.46
CA GLY A 125 6.50 6.35 -12.43
C GLY A 125 6.78 7.77 -11.93
N GLN A 126 6.44 8.81 -12.71
CA GLN A 126 6.73 10.22 -12.41
C GLN A 126 5.49 11.12 -12.40
N TRP A 127 4.30 10.55 -12.18
CA TRP A 127 3.05 11.27 -12.37
C TRP A 127 2.86 12.49 -11.45
N MET A 128 3.39 12.48 -10.22
CA MET A 128 3.25 13.64 -9.32
C MET A 128 4.00 14.85 -9.85
N SER A 129 5.19 14.64 -10.42
CA SER A 129 6.00 15.69 -11.05
C SER A 129 5.34 16.28 -12.31
N GLN A 130 4.45 15.53 -12.95
CA GLN A 130 3.74 15.91 -14.17
C GLN A 130 2.38 16.59 -13.89
N LEU A 131 1.94 16.63 -12.63
CA LEU A 131 0.72 17.37 -12.28
C LEU A 131 0.89 18.87 -12.63
N PRO A 132 -0.18 19.55 -13.06
CA PRO A 132 -0.15 20.99 -13.28
C PRO A 132 0.29 21.74 -12.02
N GLU A 133 1.08 22.81 -12.19
CA GLU A 133 1.64 23.57 -11.07
C GLU A 133 0.59 24.08 -10.07
N LYS A 134 -0.62 24.42 -10.55
CA LYS A 134 -1.76 24.81 -9.69
C LYS A 134 -2.14 23.76 -8.63
N LEU A 135 -1.74 22.51 -8.81
CA LEU A 135 -2.00 21.42 -7.87
C LEU A 135 -0.85 21.20 -6.89
N TRP A 136 0.33 21.81 -7.10
CA TRP A 136 1.51 21.56 -6.27
C TRP A 136 1.40 22.12 -4.86
N ASP A 137 0.57 23.15 -4.68
CA ASP A 137 0.30 23.79 -3.39
C ASP A 137 -0.93 23.18 -2.68
N ILE A 138 -1.58 22.19 -3.30
CA ILE A 138 -2.68 21.47 -2.67
C ILE A 138 -2.10 20.42 -1.72
N PRO A 139 -2.57 20.36 -0.45
CA PRO A 139 -2.14 19.33 0.47
C PRO A 139 -2.36 17.93 -0.11
N LEU A 140 -1.40 17.01 0.06
CA LEU A 140 -1.47 15.66 -0.48
C LEU A 140 -2.71 14.89 0.00
N TYR A 141 -3.21 15.19 1.20
CA TYR A 141 -4.48 14.63 1.69
C TYR A 141 -5.73 15.16 0.95
N ASN A 142 -5.58 16.16 0.08
CA ASN A 142 -6.64 16.67 -0.80
C ASN A 142 -6.47 16.25 -2.26
N LEU A 143 -5.37 15.57 -2.62
CA LEU A 143 -5.21 14.94 -3.94
C LEU A 143 -5.83 13.52 -3.95
N ALA A 144 -6.10 12.98 -5.13
CA ALA A 144 -6.39 11.56 -5.30
C ALA A 144 -5.09 10.79 -5.48
N LEU A 145 -4.86 9.81 -4.61
CA LEU A 145 -3.62 9.02 -4.59
C LEU A 145 -3.95 7.53 -4.80
N PRO A 146 -3.34 6.86 -5.79
CA PRO A 146 -3.45 5.41 -5.92
C PRO A 146 -2.66 4.69 -4.82
N GLY A 147 -3.29 3.70 -4.20
CA GLY A 147 -2.69 2.86 -3.17
C GLY A 147 -2.78 1.37 -3.49
N SER A 148 -1.91 0.57 -2.90
CA SER A 148 -2.04 -0.89 -2.90
C SER A 148 -2.40 -1.39 -1.51
N HIS A 149 -3.41 -2.26 -1.45
CA HIS A 149 -3.78 -2.98 -0.23
C HIS A 149 -2.88 -4.21 -0.07
N ASP A 150 -2.44 -4.47 1.16
CA ASP A 150 -1.54 -5.58 1.49
C ASP A 150 -0.35 -5.68 0.51
N THR A 151 0.37 -4.57 0.37
CA THR A 151 1.34 -4.29 -0.71
C THR A 151 2.33 -5.44 -0.95
N MET A 152 2.75 -6.11 0.11
CA MET A 152 3.87 -7.06 0.09
C MET A 152 3.47 -8.51 -0.19
N THR A 153 2.19 -8.80 -0.46
CA THR A 153 1.72 -10.18 -0.64
C THR A 153 2.20 -10.85 -1.94
N TYR A 154 2.89 -10.15 -2.82
CA TYR A 154 3.54 -10.74 -4.00
C TYR A 154 4.69 -11.70 -3.63
N CYS A 155 5.28 -11.54 -2.44
CA CYS A 155 6.44 -12.31 -1.97
C CYS A 155 6.13 -13.16 -0.73
N LEU A 156 4.88 -13.61 -0.57
CA LEU A 156 4.51 -14.55 0.50
C LEU A 156 5.29 -15.86 0.36
N ASP A 157 5.90 -16.28 1.47
CA ASP A 157 6.69 -17.50 1.57
C ASP A 157 5.74 -18.70 1.65
N LYS A 158 5.69 -19.45 0.53
CA LYS A 158 4.90 -20.68 0.40
C LYS A 158 5.30 -21.77 1.39
N SER A 159 6.50 -21.71 1.98
CA SER A 159 6.96 -22.64 2.99
C SER A 159 6.78 -22.14 4.42
N SER A 160 6.42 -20.86 4.61
CA SER A 160 6.26 -20.30 5.94
C SER A 160 5.05 -20.86 6.67
N ALA A 161 5.15 -20.89 8.00
CA ALA A 161 4.03 -21.23 8.86
C ALA A 161 2.92 -20.17 8.75
N VAL A 162 1.67 -20.62 8.95
CA VAL A 162 0.53 -19.71 9.14
C VAL A 162 0.77 -18.85 10.38
N SER A 163 0.50 -17.55 10.28
CA SER A 163 0.70 -16.56 11.33
C SER A 163 0.06 -16.98 12.66
N GLY A 164 0.72 -16.58 13.75
CA GLY A 164 0.24 -16.74 15.12
C GLY A 164 -1.08 -16.05 15.42
N ASN A 165 -1.53 -15.11 14.59
CA ASN A 165 -2.80 -14.41 14.78
C ASN A 165 -3.99 -15.08 14.08
N GLU A 166 -3.75 -16.09 13.24
CA GLU A 166 -4.83 -16.78 12.56
C GLU A 166 -5.68 -17.67 13.47
N SER A 167 -6.92 -17.91 13.06
CA SER A 167 -7.86 -18.72 13.84
C SER A 167 -7.31 -20.12 14.15
N LYS A 168 -7.61 -20.63 15.35
CA LYS A 168 -7.21 -22.00 15.76
C LYS A 168 -7.69 -23.05 14.77
N LEU A 169 -8.86 -22.83 14.17
CA LEU A 169 -9.42 -23.70 13.14
C LEU A 169 -8.55 -23.73 11.89
N VAL A 170 -8.20 -22.57 11.31
CA VAL A 170 -7.34 -22.52 10.11
C VAL A 170 -5.98 -23.18 10.39
N LYS A 171 -5.38 -22.91 11.55
CA LYS A 171 -4.12 -23.54 11.97
C LYS A 171 -4.25 -25.06 12.10
N PHE A 172 -5.32 -25.53 12.74
CA PHE A 172 -5.59 -26.95 12.90
C PHE A 172 -5.78 -27.64 11.54
N LEU A 173 -6.59 -27.06 10.66
CA LEU A 173 -6.83 -27.57 9.32
C LEU A 173 -5.54 -27.62 8.50
N ASN A 174 -4.71 -26.57 8.58
CA ASN A 174 -3.43 -26.55 7.88
C ASN A 174 -2.46 -27.61 8.43
N LYS A 175 -2.47 -27.86 9.74
CA LYS A 175 -1.67 -28.91 10.37
C LYS A 175 -2.11 -30.31 9.95
N CYS A 176 -3.43 -30.54 9.83
CA CYS A 176 -3.98 -31.85 9.47
C CYS A 176 -3.91 -32.15 7.98
N LEU A 177 -4.10 -31.14 7.12
CA LEU A 177 -4.20 -31.30 5.66
C LEU A 177 -3.35 -30.23 4.91
N PRO A 178 -2.03 -30.17 5.15
CA PRO A 178 -1.18 -29.08 4.64
C PRO A 178 -1.17 -29.01 3.11
N CYS A 179 -1.14 -30.14 2.41
CA CYS A 179 -1.13 -30.19 0.94
C CYS A 179 -2.43 -29.68 0.29
N ILE A 180 -3.51 -29.53 1.06
CA ILE A 180 -4.82 -29.06 0.58
C ILE A 180 -5.07 -27.63 1.05
N VAL A 181 -4.91 -27.39 2.35
CA VAL A 181 -5.28 -26.13 2.99
C VAL A 181 -4.26 -25.04 2.68
N HIS A 182 -2.96 -25.36 2.68
CA HIS A 182 -1.92 -24.37 2.47
C HIS A 182 -1.97 -23.72 1.08
N PRO A 183 -2.11 -24.48 -0.04
CA PRO A 183 -2.30 -23.86 -1.36
C PRO A 183 -3.55 -22.97 -1.46
N ILE A 184 -4.57 -23.23 -0.64
CA ILE A 184 -5.80 -22.44 -0.62
C ILE A 184 -5.56 -21.15 0.15
N ILE A 185 -4.95 -21.21 1.33
CA ILE A 185 -4.48 -20.03 2.05
C ILE A 185 -3.71 -19.12 1.09
N MET A 186 -2.70 -19.67 0.38
CA MET A 186 -1.94 -18.88 -0.59
C MET A 186 -2.81 -18.20 -1.68
N LYS A 187 -3.81 -18.90 -2.24
CA LYS A 187 -4.69 -18.33 -3.28
C LYS A 187 -5.60 -17.20 -2.78
N TRP A 188 -5.88 -17.17 -1.48
CA TRP A 188 -6.74 -16.18 -0.86
C TRP A 188 -5.95 -15.07 -0.14
N SER A 189 -4.68 -15.31 0.21
CA SER A 189 -3.80 -14.32 0.85
C SER A 189 -3.04 -13.43 -0.13
N ILE A 190 -2.93 -13.80 -1.40
CA ILE A 190 -2.22 -12.96 -2.38
C ILE A 190 -3.16 -11.86 -2.86
N THR A 191 -2.80 -10.61 -2.59
CA THR A 191 -3.48 -9.40 -3.08
C THR A 191 -2.69 -8.69 -4.17
N GLN A 192 -1.36 -8.86 -4.23
CA GLN A 192 -0.49 -8.25 -5.23
C GLN A 192 0.34 -9.29 -5.96
N VAL A 193 0.66 -9.00 -7.24
CA VAL A 193 1.55 -9.84 -8.06
C VAL A 193 2.77 -9.07 -8.56
N LEU A 194 2.71 -7.74 -8.55
CA LEU A 194 3.82 -6.85 -8.86
C LEU A 194 4.66 -6.63 -7.60
N THR A 195 5.97 -6.53 -7.78
CA THR A 195 6.92 -6.12 -6.73
C THR A 195 6.63 -4.70 -6.23
N VAL A 196 7.20 -4.32 -5.08
CA VAL A 196 7.01 -2.96 -4.56
C VAL A 196 7.50 -1.90 -5.56
N THR A 197 8.65 -2.12 -6.20
CA THR A 197 9.17 -1.21 -7.23
C THR A 197 8.25 -1.15 -8.44
N GLU A 198 7.77 -2.29 -8.96
CA GLU A 198 6.82 -2.31 -10.08
C GLU A 198 5.49 -1.62 -9.74
N GLN A 199 5.01 -1.72 -8.49
CA GLN A 199 3.83 -0.99 -8.03
C GLN A 199 4.07 0.53 -8.03
N LEU A 200 5.25 0.97 -7.57
CA LEU A 200 5.65 2.39 -7.60
C LEU A 200 5.78 2.92 -9.03
N GLU A 201 6.38 2.13 -9.94
CA GLU A 201 6.47 2.43 -11.38
C GLU A 201 5.09 2.50 -12.04
N ALA A 202 4.17 1.62 -11.64
CA ALA A 202 2.79 1.66 -12.12
C ALA A 202 2.02 2.91 -11.64
N GLY A 203 2.56 3.64 -10.66
CA GLY A 203 2.06 4.93 -10.16
C GLY A 203 1.56 4.91 -8.72
N VAL A 204 1.64 3.79 -7.99
CA VAL A 204 1.20 3.70 -6.58
C VAL A 204 2.01 4.66 -5.71
N ARG A 205 1.34 5.37 -4.79
CA ARG A 205 1.98 6.31 -3.84
C ARG A 205 1.54 6.11 -2.39
N TYR A 206 0.69 5.12 -2.14
CA TYR A 206 0.35 4.64 -0.79
C TYR A 206 0.60 3.13 -0.70
N LEU A 207 1.43 2.72 0.26
CA LEU A 207 1.79 1.34 0.52
C LEU A 207 1.26 0.89 1.89
N ASP A 208 0.53 -0.21 1.90
CA ASP A 208 -0.05 -0.82 3.10
C ASP A 208 0.86 -1.93 3.65
N PHE A 209 1.63 -1.61 4.69
CA PHE A 209 2.63 -2.49 5.28
C PHE A 209 2.12 -3.11 6.57
N ARG A 210 1.70 -4.38 6.48
CA ARG A 210 1.38 -5.21 7.64
C ARG A 210 2.63 -5.93 8.13
N ILE A 211 3.13 -5.55 9.30
CA ILE A 211 4.48 -5.93 9.75
C ILE A 211 4.41 -6.91 10.92
N ALA A 212 5.23 -7.95 10.87
CA ALA A 212 5.29 -8.98 11.90
C ALA A 212 6.71 -9.37 12.28
N HIS A 213 6.85 -9.85 13.51
CA HIS A 213 8.01 -10.63 13.96
C HIS A 213 7.60 -12.09 14.08
N LYS A 214 8.40 -13.00 13.53
CA LYS A 214 8.12 -14.44 13.59
C LYS A 214 8.38 -14.94 15.01
N ALA A 215 7.40 -15.58 15.63
CA ALA A 215 7.44 -15.97 17.06
C ALA A 215 8.70 -16.72 17.52
N ASN A 216 9.35 -17.50 16.64
CA ASN A 216 10.54 -18.30 16.95
C ASN A 216 11.82 -17.75 16.30
N ASP A 217 11.80 -16.54 15.76
CA ASP A 217 12.97 -15.92 15.17
C ASP A 217 13.77 -15.19 16.26
N PRO A 218 15.00 -15.65 16.60
CA PRO A 218 15.80 -15.01 17.64
C PRO A 218 16.39 -13.66 17.19
N SER A 219 16.32 -13.34 15.90
CA SER A 219 16.82 -12.08 15.35
C SER A 219 15.84 -10.93 15.56
N MET A 220 16.27 -9.73 15.20
CA MET A 220 15.42 -8.54 15.16
C MET A 220 14.69 -8.38 13.81
N ASN A 221 14.77 -9.38 12.93
CA ASN A 221 14.22 -9.29 11.59
C ASN A 221 12.70 -9.15 11.63
N LEU A 222 12.21 -8.16 10.90
CA LEU A 222 10.78 -7.95 10.70
C LEU A 222 10.42 -8.38 9.28
N TYR A 223 9.25 -8.97 9.15
CA TYR A 223 8.68 -9.46 7.90
C TYR A 223 7.34 -8.79 7.65
N PHE A 224 6.78 -8.97 6.46
CA PHE A 224 5.39 -8.64 6.21
C PHE A 224 4.51 -9.88 6.41
N VAL A 225 3.25 -9.67 6.76
CA VAL A 225 2.31 -10.77 7.04
C VAL A 225 0.93 -10.52 6.45
N HIS A 226 0.38 -11.56 5.83
CA HIS A 226 -1.05 -11.68 5.60
C HIS A 226 -1.41 -13.17 5.52
N MET A 227 -1.96 -13.71 6.61
CA MET A 227 -2.11 -15.15 6.90
C MET A 227 -0.78 -15.93 7.00
N VAL A 228 0.19 -15.66 6.12
CA VAL A 228 1.54 -16.22 6.04
C VAL A 228 2.56 -15.09 5.91
N TYR A 229 3.83 -15.39 6.16
CA TYR A 229 4.90 -14.39 6.17
C TYR A 229 5.53 -14.20 4.79
N THR A 230 6.20 -13.08 4.57
CA THR A 230 7.03 -12.88 3.37
C THR A 230 8.40 -13.53 3.47
N THR A 231 9.01 -13.76 2.30
CA THR A 231 10.42 -14.19 2.19
C THR A 231 11.40 -13.05 2.46
N VAL A 232 11.01 -11.82 2.12
CA VAL A 232 11.83 -10.60 2.29
C VAL A 232 11.59 -9.94 3.65
N THR A 233 12.61 -9.22 4.14
CA THR A 233 12.50 -8.44 5.38
C THR A 233 11.93 -7.04 5.10
N VAL A 234 11.40 -6.40 6.15
CA VAL A 234 10.96 -5.00 6.09
C VAL A 234 12.13 -4.09 5.72
N GLN A 235 13.31 -4.30 6.32
CA GLN A 235 14.48 -3.45 6.07
C GLN A 235 14.92 -3.48 4.60
N ASP A 236 14.94 -4.65 3.96
CA ASP A 236 15.31 -4.77 2.54
C ASP A 236 14.38 -3.95 1.64
N ILE A 237 13.08 -3.99 1.94
CA ILE A 237 12.06 -3.27 1.18
C ILE A 237 12.12 -1.76 1.41
N LEU A 238 12.45 -1.30 2.62
CA LEU A 238 12.69 0.12 2.86
C LEU A 238 13.89 0.63 2.04
N TRP A 239 14.96 -0.16 1.94
CA TRP A 239 16.10 0.15 1.06
C TRP A 239 15.73 0.14 -0.43
N GLU A 240 14.90 -0.81 -0.86
CA GLU A 240 14.40 -0.87 -2.24
C GLU A 240 13.59 0.39 -2.59
N ILE A 241 12.69 0.82 -1.71
CA ILE A 241 11.93 2.06 -1.88
C ILE A 241 12.87 3.27 -1.92
N LEU A 242 13.89 3.34 -1.06
CA LEU A 242 14.85 4.44 -1.10
C LEU A 242 15.55 4.53 -2.46
N ARG A 243 16.02 3.42 -3.01
CA ARG A 243 16.68 3.39 -4.34
C ARG A 243 15.74 3.88 -5.44
N TRP A 244 14.46 3.53 -5.37
CA TRP A 244 13.46 4.05 -6.31
C TRP A 244 13.28 5.57 -6.16
N LEU A 245 13.23 6.08 -4.92
CA LEU A 245 13.11 7.51 -4.65
C LEU A 245 14.33 8.33 -5.10
N GLU A 246 15.52 7.73 -5.13
CA GLU A 246 16.74 8.36 -5.65
C GLU A 246 16.66 8.63 -7.16
N THR A 247 15.98 7.77 -7.92
CA THR A 247 15.74 7.97 -9.35
C THR A 247 14.48 8.77 -9.66
N HIS A 248 13.63 9.01 -8.65
CA HIS A 248 12.35 9.72 -8.74
C HIS A 248 12.26 10.91 -7.74
N PRO A 249 13.11 11.93 -7.86
CA PRO A 249 13.29 12.96 -6.83
C PRO A 249 12.07 13.84 -6.57
N ARG A 250 11.08 13.84 -7.48
CA ARG A 250 9.83 14.61 -7.37
C ARG A 250 8.61 13.77 -7.01
N GLU A 251 8.81 12.51 -6.65
CA GLU A 251 7.73 11.64 -6.21
C GLU A 251 7.72 11.50 -4.68
N VAL A 252 6.52 11.33 -4.12
CA VAL A 252 6.29 11.21 -2.67
C VAL A 252 5.56 9.92 -2.35
N VAL A 253 6.12 9.08 -1.48
CA VAL A 253 5.54 7.80 -1.07
C VAL A 253 5.02 7.88 0.37
N ILE A 254 3.80 7.40 0.57
CA ILE A 254 3.18 7.21 1.88
C ILE A 254 3.29 5.74 2.25
N ILE A 255 3.98 5.44 3.36
CA ILE A 255 4.12 4.09 3.91
C ILE A 255 3.25 4.01 5.16
N ALA A 256 2.28 3.11 5.19
CA ALA A 256 1.47 2.84 6.36
C ALA A 256 1.94 1.56 7.06
N CYS A 257 2.74 1.71 8.12
CA CYS A 257 3.10 0.63 9.01
C CYS A 257 1.94 0.36 9.98
N ARG A 258 1.26 -0.77 9.80
CA ARG A 258 0.05 -1.13 10.55
C ARG A 258 0.00 -2.64 10.83
N ASN A 259 -1.05 -3.06 11.54
CA ASN A 259 -1.37 -4.45 11.87
C ASN A 259 -0.15 -5.20 12.42
N PHE A 260 0.53 -4.58 13.39
CA PHE A 260 1.74 -5.16 13.99
C PHE A 260 1.43 -6.50 14.66
N ASP A 261 2.17 -7.54 14.29
CA ASP A 261 2.04 -8.89 14.86
C ASP A 261 3.34 -9.33 15.54
N GLY A 262 3.32 -9.54 16.85
CA GLY A 262 4.48 -10.02 17.61
C GLY A 262 5.59 -8.98 17.84
N LEU A 263 5.36 -7.69 17.56
CA LEU A 263 6.35 -6.66 17.83
C LEU A 263 6.38 -6.30 19.32
N THR A 264 7.52 -6.55 19.96
CA THR A 264 7.83 -6.02 21.29
C THR A 264 8.24 -4.55 21.21
N LYS A 265 8.26 -3.83 22.33
CA LYS A 265 8.79 -2.46 22.42
C LYS A 265 10.21 -2.33 21.82
N ARG A 266 11.06 -3.34 22.01
CA ARG A 266 12.41 -3.38 21.43
C ARG A 266 12.38 -3.44 19.90
N LEU A 267 11.44 -4.22 19.34
CA LEU A 267 11.26 -4.35 17.89
C LEU A 267 10.64 -3.09 17.27
N HIS A 268 9.71 -2.43 17.97
CA HIS A 268 9.22 -1.11 17.56
C HIS A 268 10.35 -0.07 17.49
N ASN A 269 11.15 0.05 18.56
CA ASN A 269 12.31 0.94 18.57
C ASN A 269 13.28 0.63 17.41
N HIS A 270 13.52 -0.66 17.13
CA HIS A 270 14.36 -1.09 16.02
C HIS A 270 13.79 -0.67 14.66
N LEU A 271 12.50 -0.93 14.41
CA LEU A 271 11.84 -0.54 13.16
C LEU A 271 11.91 0.97 12.93
N VAL A 272 11.62 1.77 13.96
CA VAL A 272 11.67 3.24 13.86
C VAL A 272 13.11 3.71 13.60
N ALA A 273 14.11 3.11 14.25
CA ALA A 273 15.51 3.41 13.99
C ALA A 273 15.89 3.11 12.52
N CYS A 274 15.51 1.94 12.00
CA CYS A 274 15.74 1.58 10.60
C CYS A 274 15.08 2.58 9.63
N ILE A 275 13.82 2.95 9.86
CA ILE A 275 13.10 3.92 9.02
C ILE A 275 13.85 5.26 8.98
N LYS A 276 14.31 5.74 10.14
CA LYS A 276 15.05 7.00 10.26
C LYS A 276 16.43 6.95 9.60
N GLU A 277 17.15 5.86 9.79
CA GLU A 277 18.48 5.66 9.21
C GLU A 277 18.44 5.56 7.68
N ILE A 278 17.43 4.88 7.14
CA ILE A 278 17.29 4.66 5.69
C ILE A 278 16.84 5.94 4.99
N PHE A 279 15.74 6.56 5.44
CA PHE A 279 15.16 7.68 4.71
C PHE A 279 15.73 9.05 5.10
N GLN A 280 16.29 9.19 6.31
CA GLN A 280 16.98 10.40 6.76
C GLN A 280 16.17 11.68 6.47
N CYS A 281 16.77 12.66 5.77
CA CYS A 281 16.13 13.92 5.40
C CYS A 281 14.94 13.78 4.45
N LYS A 282 14.75 12.61 3.81
CA LYS A 282 13.58 12.33 2.97
C LYS A 282 12.32 12.10 3.81
N LEU A 283 12.41 11.84 5.11
CA LEU A 283 11.22 11.73 5.97
C LEU A 283 10.59 13.10 6.21
N CYS A 284 9.30 13.19 5.94
CA CYS A 284 8.48 14.36 6.24
C CYS A 284 7.95 14.29 7.67
N PRO A 285 8.32 15.23 8.57
CA PRO A 285 7.78 15.27 9.92
C PRO A 285 6.29 15.65 9.98
N ARG A 286 5.57 15.16 10.99
CA ARG A 286 4.10 15.32 11.08
C ARG A 286 3.58 16.75 11.23
N TYR A 287 4.45 17.69 11.59
CA TYR A 287 4.12 19.11 11.71
C TYR A 287 4.19 19.85 10.36
N VAL A 288 4.78 19.24 9.34
CA VAL A 288 4.83 19.79 7.98
C VAL A 288 3.49 19.55 7.29
N VAL A 289 2.92 20.59 6.67
CA VAL A 289 1.80 20.43 5.75
C VAL A 289 2.35 19.89 4.43
N PRO A 290 2.02 18.65 4.03
CA PRO A 290 2.67 18.03 2.90
C PRO A 290 1.94 18.45 1.62
N THR A 291 2.46 19.44 0.92
CA THR A 291 2.12 19.76 -0.48
C THR A 291 3.27 19.26 -1.36
N LEU A 292 3.06 19.06 -2.67
CA LEU A 292 4.17 18.67 -3.55
C LEU A 292 5.30 19.70 -3.51
N ARG A 293 4.95 21.00 -3.54
CA ARG A 293 5.92 22.09 -3.47
C ARG A 293 6.73 22.05 -2.18
N THR A 294 6.07 21.90 -1.03
CA THR A 294 6.73 21.85 0.28
C THR A 294 7.60 20.60 0.41
N MET A 295 7.12 19.44 -0.06
CA MET A 295 7.88 18.20 -0.04
C MET A 295 9.17 18.33 -0.85
N TRP A 296 9.09 18.81 -2.09
CA TRP A 296 10.27 19.00 -2.94
C TRP A 296 11.23 20.06 -2.41
N HIS A 297 10.71 21.20 -1.94
CA HIS A 297 11.51 22.30 -1.42
C HIS A 297 12.33 21.89 -0.18
N LEU A 298 11.74 21.09 0.70
CA LEU A 298 12.39 20.60 1.92
C LEU A 298 13.18 19.30 1.69
N GLY A 299 13.18 18.74 0.48
CA GLY A 299 13.85 17.48 0.15
C GLY A 299 13.17 16.25 0.76
N HIS A 300 11.92 16.36 1.19
CA HIS A 300 11.14 15.26 1.71
C HIS A 300 10.48 14.45 0.58
N GLN A 301 10.45 13.13 0.74
CA GLN A 301 9.81 12.20 -0.20
C GLN A 301 9.01 11.10 0.48
N VAL A 302 9.10 10.92 1.80
CA VAL A 302 8.47 9.80 2.51
C VAL A 302 7.63 10.30 3.68
N ILE A 303 6.39 9.85 3.75
CA ILE A 303 5.50 10.03 4.90
C ILE A 303 5.27 8.64 5.50
N VAL A 304 5.61 8.46 6.78
CA VAL A 304 5.41 7.18 7.48
C VAL A 304 4.28 7.30 8.49
N SER A 305 3.16 6.68 8.19
CA SER A 305 2.07 6.45 9.15
C SER A 305 2.40 5.24 10.02
N TYR A 306 2.22 5.36 11.33
CA TYR A 306 2.59 4.31 12.29
C TYR A 306 1.46 4.05 13.30
N GLU A 307 1.04 2.79 13.46
CA GLU A 307 -0.13 2.44 14.26
C GLU A 307 0.10 2.45 15.79
N GLU A 308 1.35 2.26 16.25
CA GLU A 308 1.67 2.24 17.68
C GLU A 308 1.80 3.66 18.24
N GLU A 309 0.77 4.10 18.97
CA GLU A 309 0.65 5.47 19.48
C GLU A 309 1.79 5.87 20.43
N VAL A 310 2.34 4.92 21.19
CA VAL A 310 3.46 5.17 22.11
C VAL A 310 4.69 5.68 21.36
N GLU A 311 4.91 5.24 20.12
CA GLU A 311 6.04 5.70 19.30
C GLU A 311 5.80 7.09 18.69
N LEU A 312 4.54 7.47 18.43
CA LEU A 312 4.19 8.80 17.93
C LEU A 312 4.58 9.91 18.92
N GLY A 313 4.41 9.66 20.22
CA GLY A 313 4.81 10.59 21.27
C GLY A 313 6.31 10.87 21.32
N LYS A 314 7.14 9.93 20.83
CA LYS A 314 8.61 10.00 20.89
C LYS A 314 9.26 10.52 19.60
N HIS A 315 8.60 10.30 18.47
CA HIS A 315 9.21 10.51 17.15
C HIS A 315 8.35 11.44 16.30
N CYS A 316 8.80 12.67 16.07
CA CYS A 316 8.07 13.68 15.29
C CYS A 316 8.02 13.35 13.78
N GLU A 317 8.89 12.46 13.32
CA GLU A 317 8.95 11.95 11.95
C GLU A 317 7.80 10.97 11.64
N LEU A 318 7.17 10.39 12.68
CA LEU A 318 6.05 9.47 12.51
C LEU A 318 4.72 10.22 12.49
N TRP A 319 3.88 9.85 11.52
CA TRP A 319 2.53 10.34 11.35
C TRP A 319 1.52 9.43 12.06
N PRO A 320 0.39 10.00 12.55
CA PRO A 320 -0.69 9.22 13.11
C PRO A 320 -1.23 8.16 12.14
N PRO A 321 -1.90 7.12 12.66
CA PRO A 321 -2.42 6.03 11.84
C PRO A 321 -3.41 6.58 10.81
N ILE A 322 -3.19 6.26 9.53
CA ILE A 322 -4.11 6.65 8.45
C ILE A 322 -5.38 5.80 8.53
N PRO A 323 -6.58 6.40 8.72
CA PRO A 323 -7.84 5.67 8.75
C PRO A 323 -8.09 4.94 7.43
N TYR A 324 -8.58 3.70 7.54
CA TYR A 324 -8.85 2.85 6.38
C TYR A 324 -10.33 2.45 6.36
N TRP A 325 -11.05 2.89 5.32
CA TRP A 325 -12.44 2.47 5.09
C TRP A 325 -12.48 1.07 4.50
N TRP A 326 -12.35 0.09 5.39
CA TRP A 326 -12.39 -1.32 5.01
C TRP A 326 -13.83 -1.83 5.01
N GLY A 327 -14.36 -2.18 3.83
CA GLY A 327 -15.74 -2.61 3.71
C GLY A 327 -16.03 -3.96 4.37
N ASN A 328 -15.03 -4.85 4.39
CA ASN A 328 -15.16 -6.25 4.81
C ASN A 328 -16.43 -6.89 4.21
N LYS A 329 -16.45 -6.97 2.86
CA LYS A 329 -17.57 -7.48 2.07
C LYS A 329 -17.07 -8.43 0.99
N THR A 330 -17.87 -9.47 0.75
CA THR A 330 -17.65 -10.42 -0.34
C THR A 330 -18.26 -10.00 -1.67
N SER A 331 -19.13 -8.97 -1.69
CA SER A 331 -19.80 -8.51 -2.91
C SER A 331 -19.54 -7.03 -3.20
N THR A 332 -19.35 -6.73 -4.49
CA THR A 332 -19.05 -5.39 -5.00
C THR A 332 -20.14 -4.39 -4.66
N ARG A 333 -21.42 -4.77 -4.80
CA ARG A 333 -22.57 -3.91 -4.46
C ARG A 333 -22.62 -3.57 -2.97
N ALA A 334 -22.27 -4.51 -2.09
CA ALA A 334 -22.22 -4.23 -0.66
C ALA A 334 -21.05 -3.32 -0.29
N LEU A 335 -19.89 -3.51 -0.94
CA LEU A 335 -18.72 -2.65 -0.79
C LEU A 335 -19.00 -1.21 -1.22
N ILE A 336 -19.57 -1.00 -2.42
CA ILE A 336 -19.94 0.33 -2.91
C ILE A 336 -20.93 1.02 -1.96
N ARG A 337 -21.97 0.31 -1.51
CA ARG A 337 -22.92 0.85 -0.52
C ARG A 337 -22.25 1.26 0.78
N TYR A 338 -21.25 0.51 1.23
CA TYR A 338 -20.46 0.87 2.40
C TYR A 338 -19.65 2.14 2.16
N LEU A 339 -18.91 2.23 1.04
CA LEU A 339 -18.10 3.41 0.70
C LEU A 339 -18.95 4.68 0.56
N GLU A 340 -20.12 4.58 -0.08
CA GLU A 340 -21.06 5.70 -0.17
C GLU A 340 -21.64 6.11 1.19
N ARG A 341 -21.82 5.16 2.12
CA ARG A 341 -22.17 5.49 3.50
C ARG A 341 -21.04 6.24 4.20
N MET A 342 -19.78 5.79 4.06
CA MET A 342 -18.62 6.47 4.65
C MET A 342 -18.50 7.91 4.13
N LYS A 343 -18.62 8.11 2.81
CA LYS A 343 -18.63 9.45 2.19
C LYS A 343 -19.71 10.36 2.75
N ARG A 344 -20.92 9.85 3.01
CA ARG A 344 -22.02 10.64 3.60
C ARG A 344 -21.73 11.06 5.04
N MET A 345 -21.06 10.21 5.82
CA MET A 345 -20.66 10.54 7.20
C MET A 345 -19.58 11.63 7.21
N GLY A 346 -18.70 11.61 6.22
CA GLY A 346 -17.71 12.66 5.96
C GLY A 346 -16.29 12.12 6.03
N ARG A 347 -15.41 12.68 5.18
CA ARG A 347 -14.00 12.33 5.17
C ARG A 347 -13.27 12.77 6.45
N PRO A 348 -12.26 12.01 6.90
CA PRO A 348 -11.26 12.51 7.85
C PRO A 348 -10.57 13.79 7.35
N GLY A 349 -10.09 14.60 8.30
CA GLY A 349 -9.48 15.91 8.00
C GLY A 349 -8.09 15.84 7.34
N LYS A 350 -7.40 14.70 7.44
CA LYS A 350 -6.09 14.45 6.80
C LYS A 350 -6.19 13.22 5.88
N PHE A 351 -5.08 12.50 5.69
CA PHE A 351 -5.03 11.29 4.90
C PHE A 351 -6.05 10.26 5.36
N PHE A 352 -6.65 9.56 4.41
CA PHE A 352 -7.48 8.39 4.66
C PHE A 352 -7.57 7.56 3.39
N VAL A 353 -7.88 6.28 3.56
CA VAL A 353 -7.95 5.31 2.47
C VAL A 353 -9.39 4.85 2.26
N ALA A 354 -9.88 4.95 1.03
CA ALA A 354 -11.04 4.21 0.55
C ALA A 354 -10.56 2.88 -0.05
N GLY A 355 -10.69 1.79 0.72
CA GLY A 355 -10.34 0.45 0.26
C GLY A 355 -11.40 -0.10 -0.68
N ILE A 356 -11.02 -0.38 -1.92
CA ILE A 356 -11.88 -1.06 -2.90
C ILE A 356 -11.64 -2.58 -2.92
N ASN A 357 -10.86 -3.09 -1.98
CA ASN A 357 -10.61 -4.51 -1.80
C ASN A 357 -11.88 -5.22 -1.32
N LEU A 358 -12.16 -6.37 -1.93
CA LEU A 358 -13.13 -7.31 -1.38
C LEU A 358 -12.46 -8.16 -0.33
N THR A 359 -13.28 -8.72 0.57
CA THR A 359 -12.80 -9.55 1.66
C THR A 359 -13.58 -10.83 1.64
N GLU A 360 -12.88 -11.93 1.44
CA GLU A 360 -13.38 -13.26 1.61
C GLU A 360 -13.61 -13.56 3.10
N ASN A 361 -14.44 -14.55 3.37
CA ASN A 361 -14.55 -15.12 4.70
C ASN A 361 -14.52 -16.64 4.55
N LEU A 362 -14.33 -17.35 5.67
CA LEU A 362 -14.22 -18.81 5.64
C LEU A 362 -15.39 -19.45 4.88
N ARG A 363 -16.63 -19.00 5.13
CA ARG A 363 -17.81 -19.50 4.41
C ARG A 363 -17.70 -19.29 2.90
N TYR A 364 -17.26 -18.12 2.45
CA TYR A 364 -17.07 -17.80 1.04
C TYR A 364 -15.98 -18.67 0.40
N ILE A 365 -14.86 -18.88 1.10
CA ILE A 365 -13.77 -19.76 0.63
C ILE A 365 -14.29 -21.19 0.48
N LEU A 366 -15.03 -21.71 1.47
CA LEU A 366 -15.54 -23.08 1.46
C LEU A 366 -16.51 -23.36 0.31
N VAL A 367 -17.33 -22.38 -0.09
CA VAL A 367 -18.24 -22.53 -1.24
C VAL A 367 -17.56 -22.22 -2.59
N HIS A 368 -16.32 -21.73 -2.59
CA HIS A 368 -15.52 -21.47 -3.79
C HIS A 368 -14.13 -22.14 -3.74
N PRO A 369 -14.05 -23.48 -3.65
CA PRO A 369 -12.78 -24.19 -3.46
C PRO A 369 -11.80 -24.05 -4.65
N PHE A 370 -12.30 -23.75 -5.85
CA PHE A 370 -11.50 -23.45 -7.05
C PHE A 370 -11.38 -21.94 -7.32
N GLY A 371 -11.85 -21.11 -6.39
CA GLY A 371 -11.71 -19.66 -6.45
C GLY A 371 -10.32 -19.17 -6.04
N SER A 372 -10.13 -17.87 -6.15
CA SER A 372 -9.01 -17.13 -5.61
C SER A 372 -9.45 -15.70 -5.36
N LEU A 373 -8.73 -14.98 -4.50
CA LEU A 373 -8.98 -13.56 -4.30
C LEU A 373 -8.80 -12.79 -5.62
N LYS A 374 -7.83 -13.19 -6.45
CA LYS A 374 -7.64 -12.64 -7.81
C LYS A 374 -8.89 -12.74 -8.66
N LYS A 375 -9.51 -13.93 -8.74
CA LYS A 375 -10.72 -14.12 -9.55
C LYS A 375 -11.87 -13.24 -9.04
N MET A 376 -12.06 -13.19 -7.73
CA MET A 376 -13.09 -12.39 -7.07
C MET A 376 -12.93 -10.88 -7.32
N THR A 377 -11.69 -10.38 -7.20
CA THR A 377 -11.39 -8.98 -7.43
C THR A 377 -11.54 -8.60 -8.90
N LEU A 378 -10.97 -9.38 -9.83
CA LEU A 378 -11.04 -9.07 -11.27
C LEU A 378 -12.48 -9.02 -11.79
N GLN A 379 -13.37 -9.90 -11.31
CA GLN A 379 -14.80 -9.86 -11.63
C GLN A 379 -15.51 -8.58 -11.16
N SER A 380 -14.98 -7.94 -10.12
CA SER A 380 -15.55 -6.73 -9.52
C SER A 380 -15.00 -5.44 -10.12
N LEU A 381 -13.84 -5.49 -10.77
CA LEU A 381 -13.15 -4.31 -11.29
C LEU A 381 -13.99 -3.44 -12.22
N PRO A 382 -14.81 -3.95 -13.16
CA PRO A 382 -15.63 -3.09 -14.02
C PRO A 382 -16.60 -2.19 -13.24
N CYS A 383 -17.27 -2.73 -12.22
CA CYS A 383 -18.18 -1.97 -11.37
C CYS A 383 -17.42 -0.98 -10.46
N LEU A 384 -16.28 -1.41 -9.91
CA LEU A 384 -15.44 -0.54 -9.07
C LEU A 384 -14.84 0.61 -9.89
N LYS A 385 -14.48 0.38 -11.16
CA LYS A 385 -13.99 1.41 -12.09
C LYS A 385 -15.02 2.51 -12.31
N ILE A 386 -16.29 2.16 -12.50
CA ILE A 386 -17.38 3.15 -12.59
C ILE A 386 -17.43 3.99 -11.32
N TRP A 387 -17.35 3.34 -10.15
CA TRP A 387 -17.34 4.05 -8.87
C TRP A 387 -16.13 4.99 -8.74
N ILE A 388 -14.91 4.54 -9.05
CA ILE A 388 -13.69 5.38 -9.00
C ILE A 388 -13.86 6.63 -9.85
N LYS A 389 -14.29 6.48 -11.10
CA LYS A 389 -14.46 7.59 -12.05
C LYS A 389 -15.51 8.61 -11.61
N GLN A 390 -16.39 8.30 -10.68
CA GLN A 390 -17.38 9.23 -10.13
C GLN A 390 -16.85 10.03 -8.92
N GLN A 391 -15.66 9.72 -8.42
CA GLN A 391 -15.12 10.40 -7.24
C GLN A 391 -14.53 11.78 -7.58
N TYR A 392 -14.41 12.61 -6.55
CA TYR A 392 -13.77 13.93 -6.60
C TYR A 392 -12.76 14.02 -5.46
N PRO A 393 -11.53 14.48 -5.72
CA PRO A 393 -10.59 14.83 -4.66
C PRO A 393 -10.94 16.21 -4.08
N GLY A 394 -10.25 16.61 -3.01
CA GLY A 394 -10.37 17.92 -2.38
C GLY A 394 -10.89 17.90 -0.94
N PRO A 395 -11.04 19.09 -0.31
CA PRO A 395 -11.35 19.20 1.11
C PRO A 395 -12.84 19.02 1.45
N LYS A 396 -13.74 18.96 0.46
CA LYS A 396 -15.19 18.87 0.72
C LYS A 396 -15.53 17.55 1.42
N LYS A 397 -16.61 17.57 2.21
CA LYS A 397 -17.05 16.45 3.06
C LYS A 397 -17.10 15.08 2.37
N LYS A 398 -17.54 15.02 1.11
CA LYS A 398 -17.73 13.78 0.33
C LYS A 398 -16.54 13.42 -0.58
N CYS A 399 -15.49 14.25 -0.62
CA CYS A 399 -14.33 14.02 -1.46
C CYS A 399 -13.49 12.84 -0.97
N ILE A 400 -12.73 12.26 -1.89
CA ILE A 400 -11.84 11.11 -1.66
C ILE A 400 -10.38 11.58 -1.60
N ASN A 401 -9.53 10.84 -0.88
CA ASN A 401 -8.09 11.00 -0.90
C ASN A 401 -7.43 9.75 -1.52
N ILE A 402 -6.95 8.81 -0.70
CA ILE A 402 -6.30 7.60 -1.21
C ILE A 402 -7.38 6.59 -1.60
N ILE A 403 -7.25 5.97 -2.78
CA ILE A 403 -8.02 4.79 -3.16
C ILE A 403 -7.03 3.63 -3.25
N ALA A 404 -7.23 2.60 -2.43
CA ALA A 404 -6.35 1.44 -2.39
C ALA A 404 -7.08 0.17 -2.87
N GLY A 405 -6.42 -0.63 -3.70
CA GLY A 405 -6.98 -1.86 -4.24
C GLY A 405 -6.00 -3.01 -4.33
N ASP A 406 -6.52 -4.17 -4.74
CA ASP A 406 -5.74 -5.39 -5.00
C ASP A 406 -5.39 -5.50 -6.49
N PHE A 407 -4.34 -6.25 -6.78
CA PHE A 407 -3.88 -6.67 -8.10
C PHE A 407 -3.54 -5.52 -9.03
N ILE A 408 -2.69 -4.61 -8.54
CA ILE A 408 -2.13 -3.51 -9.33
C ILE A 408 -1.57 -4.05 -10.66
N GLY A 409 -1.79 -3.30 -11.74
CA GLY A 409 -1.38 -3.67 -13.11
C GLY A 409 -2.40 -4.46 -13.92
N ASN A 410 -3.48 -5.01 -13.33
CA ASN A 410 -4.47 -5.80 -14.08
C ASN A 410 -5.62 -4.97 -14.71
N ASN A 411 -5.52 -3.63 -14.72
CA ASN A 411 -6.49 -2.71 -15.34
C ASN A 411 -5.95 -1.27 -15.29
N ASP A 412 -6.74 -0.30 -15.78
CA ASP A 412 -6.47 1.14 -15.67
C ASP A 412 -6.66 1.72 -14.25
N PHE A 413 -6.74 0.88 -13.19
CA PHE A 413 -7.05 1.35 -11.83
C PHE A 413 -6.19 2.54 -11.39
N VAL A 414 -4.87 2.43 -11.52
CA VAL A 414 -3.94 3.47 -11.09
C VAL A 414 -4.15 4.75 -11.92
N LYS A 415 -4.27 4.59 -13.23
CA LYS A 415 -4.53 5.70 -14.17
C LYS A 415 -5.84 6.42 -13.84
N ASP A 416 -6.92 5.67 -13.62
CA ASP A 416 -8.23 6.21 -13.29
C ASP A 416 -8.20 7.03 -11.99
N VAL A 417 -7.43 6.60 -10.97
CA VAL A 417 -7.28 7.35 -9.71
C VAL A 417 -6.44 8.61 -9.92
N ILE A 418 -5.33 8.54 -10.69
CA ILE A 418 -4.49 9.71 -11.01
C ILE A 418 -5.31 10.75 -11.77
N GLU A 419 -6.12 10.33 -12.74
CA GLU A 419 -6.97 11.20 -13.58
C GLU A 419 -8.00 11.99 -12.76
N LEU A 420 -8.42 11.50 -11.58
CA LEU A 420 -9.31 12.26 -10.70
C LEU A 420 -8.74 13.63 -10.29
N ASN A 421 -7.41 13.78 -10.26
CA ASN A 421 -6.78 15.06 -9.94
C ASN A 421 -7.09 16.17 -10.97
N THR A 422 -7.49 15.81 -12.20
CA THR A 422 -7.95 16.80 -13.21
C THR A 422 -9.25 17.50 -12.80
N LYS A 423 -10.03 16.88 -11.91
CA LYS A 423 -11.30 17.43 -11.39
C LYS A 423 -11.10 18.42 -10.26
N ILE A 424 -9.87 18.63 -9.80
CA ILE A 424 -9.57 19.64 -8.79
C ILE A 424 -9.53 20.99 -9.49
N ASN A 425 -10.53 21.83 -9.20
CA ASN A 425 -10.82 23.08 -9.89
C ASN A 425 -11.05 22.89 -11.40
N PRO A 426 -12.23 22.39 -11.82
CA PRO A 426 -12.63 22.46 -13.22
C PRO A 426 -12.68 23.94 -13.64
N PRO A 427 -12.37 24.27 -14.92
CA PRO A 427 -12.56 25.62 -15.41
C PRO A 427 -14.00 26.07 -15.13
N LEU A 428 -14.16 27.35 -14.77
CA LEU A 428 -15.42 28.02 -14.39
C LEU A 428 -16.60 27.78 -15.37
N HIS A 429 -16.34 27.22 -16.55
CA HIS A 429 -17.33 26.96 -17.59
C HIS A 429 -18.31 25.80 -17.30
N CYS A 430 -18.06 24.94 -16.30
CA CYS A 430 -18.90 23.76 -16.05
C CYS A 430 -19.83 23.90 -14.82
N GLN A 431 -19.74 25.02 -14.08
CA GLN A 431 -20.68 25.28 -12.98
C GLN A 431 -22.05 25.72 -13.49
N SER A 432 -22.12 26.41 -14.65
CA SER A 432 -23.38 26.83 -15.24
C SER A 432 -24.24 25.66 -15.75
N GLU A 433 -23.64 24.60 -16.31
CA GLU A 433 -24.40 23.44 -16.80
C GLU A 433 -24.95 22.57 -15.65
N MET A 434 -24.23 22.47 -14.54
CA MET A 434 -24.68 21.69 -13.38
C MET A 434 -25.78 22.43 -12.57
N GLU A 435 -25.76 23.77 -12.53
CA GLU A 435 -26.85 24.54 -11.94
C GLU A 435 -28.10 24.53 -12.83
N GLN A 436 -27.95 24.54 -14.16
CA GLN A 436 -29.09 24.45 -15.08
C GLN A 436 -29.83 23.11 -14.96
N ILE A 437 -29.11 21.98 -14.85
CA ILE A 437 -29.71 20.65 -14.70
C ILE A 437 -30.42 20.49 -13.33
N ALA A 438 -29.94 21.18 -12.29
CA ALA A 438 -30.56 21.15 -10.96
C ALA A 438 -31.79 22.06 -10.84
N LEU A 439 -31.97 23.01 -11.76
CA LEU A 439 -33.16 23.87 -11.86
C LEU A 439 -34.26 23.26 -12.74
N ASP A 440 -33.89 22.36 -13.66
CA ASP A 440 -34.82 21.68 -14.57
C ASP A 440 -35.24 20.26 -14.09
N SER A 441 -34.89 19.88 -12.86
CA SER A 441 -35.32 18.63 -12.17
C SER A 441 -36.20 18.93 -10.98
#